data_AF-D8K5G0-F1
#
_entry.id   AF-D8K5G0-F1
#
_cell.length_a   1.000
_cell.length_b   1.000
_cell.length_c   1.000
_cell.angle_alpha   90.00
_cell.angle_beta   90.00
_cell.angle_gamma   90.00
#
_symmetry.space_group_name_H-M   'P 1'
#
loop_
_entity.id
_entity.type
_entity.pdbx_description
1 polymer ?
#
loop_
_entity_poly.entity_id
_entity_poly.type
_entity_poly.pdbx_seq_one_letter_code
_entity_poly.pdbx_strand_id
1 'polypeptide(L)'
;MTAIKKRRRKPNGGQPERSAGKAVADQRVFLKKLALTTLLLGLVALAWLGTLSQYGEDYIDRVFTQALTTFAVARALNGVISVAQGTKLAVEPAGVGANFALGEVLDPINDLIERFSWVMLASTTALGLQKLLLEMAGWWGIRIFLLGSTLLFMVCMWWPSRIYGQFSPWVTQLLLTALLLNFAVPTVTFFSDQVFEDFIREKQQISMNALEQESQEFKRIEESLPTEKARIKEQTWREKLSQLMGGMRESLDFEAEIQRLKVKSEEIAEHVIALIVVFVLQTIILPLLLIWLLLRAIRIIQ
;
A
#
# COMPACT_ATOMS: atom_id res chain seq x y z
N MET A 1 -0.70 99.06 28.74
CA MET A 1 -0.27 97.65 28.88
C MET A 1 -1.43 96.74 28.50
N THR A 2 -1.50 96.27 27.24
CA THR A 2 -2.31 95.07 26.90
C THR A 2 -1.76 94.46 25.61
N ALA A 3 -1.05 93.33 25.73
CA ALA A 3 -0.46 92.61 24.61
C ALA A 3 -1.49 91.67 23.96
N ILE A 4 -1.83 91.90 22.70
CA ILE A 4 -2.69 91.01 21.90
C ILE A 4 -1.80 89.96 21.21
N LYS A 5 -1.76 88.77 21.79
CA LYS A 5 -1.08 87.58 21.25
C LYS A 5 -1.98 86.88 20.22
N LYS A 6 -1.90 87.23 18.94
CA LYS A 6 -2.62 86.53 17.86
C LYS A 6 -1.83 85.28 17.43
N ARG A 7 -2.30 84.11 17.85
CA ARG A 7 -1.76 82.78 17.51
C ARG A 7 -1.78 82.58 15.98
N ARG A 8 -0.62 82.29 15.38
CA ARG A 8 -0.51 81.69 14.04
C ARG A 8 -1.08 80.27 14.08
N ARG A 9 -2.15 79.99 13.32
CA ARG A 9 -2.55 78.61 12.99
C ARG A 9 -1.50 78.06 12.01
N LYS A 10 -0.74 77.04 12.42
CA LYS A 10 -0.03 76.18 11.47
C LYS A 10 -1.08 75.30 10.75
N PRO A 11 -1.09 75.19 9.41
CA PRO A 11 -1.88 74.17 8.74
C PRO A 11 -1.27 72.79 9.05
N ASN A 12 -2.17 71.84 9.30
CA ASN A 12 -1.90 70.49 9.74
C ASN A 12 -1.23 69.67 8.62
N GLY A 13 0.11 69.68 8.56
CA GLY A 13 0.91 68.99 7.55
C GLY A 13 1.30 67.56 7.94
N GLY A 14 0.32 66.70 8.22
CA GLY A 14 0.61 65.31 8.59
C GLY A 14 -0.46 64.33 8.11
N GLN A 15 -0.39 63.91 6.84
CA GLN A 15 -1.22 62.78 6.36
C GLN A 15 -0.87 62.05 5.04
N PRO A 16 0.31 62.15 4.39
CA PRO A 16 0.61 61.30 3.22
C PRO A 16 1.13 59.88 3.57
N GLU A 17 1.87 59.70 4.67
CA GLU A 17 2.48 58.39 4.98
C GLU A 17 1.48 57.37 5.55
N ARG A 18 0.46 57.82 6.30
CA ARG A 18 -0.58 56.93 6.85
C ARG A 18 -1.56 56.41 5.80
N SER A 19 -1.75 57.11 4.68
CA SER A 19 -2.63 56.67 3.58
C SER A 19 -1.93 55.65 2.69
N ALA A 20 -0.63 55.84 2.41
CA ALA A 20 0.18 54.89 1.64
C ALA A 20 0.29 53.52 2.35
N GLY A 21 0.53 53.50 3.67
CA GLY A 21 0.61 52.25 4.43
C GLY A 21 -0.70 51.46 4.47
N LYS A 22 -1.86 52.13 4.51
CA LYS A 22 -3.18 51.48 4.44
C LYS A 22 -3.49 50.92 3.06
N ALA A 23 -3.18 51.66 2.00
CA ALA A 23 -3.36 51.21 0.62
C ALA A 23 -2.54 49.95 0.30
N VAL A 24 -1.28 49.89 0.76
CA VAL A 24 -0.42 48.70 0.60
C VAL A 24 -0.93 47.51 1.42
N ALA A 25 -1.48 47.74 2.62
CA ALA A 25 -2.08 46.68 3.44
C ALA A 25 -3.36 46.11 2.81
N ASP A 26 -4.26 46.97 2.33
CA ASP A 26 -5.49 46.57 1.64
C ASP A 26 -5.18 45.81 0.33
N GLN A 27 -4.17 46.25 -0.42
CA GLN A 27 -3.71 45.55 -1.63
C GLN A 27 -3.16 44.15 -1.32
N ARG A 28 -2.38 43.98 -0.25
CA ARG A 28 -1.87 42.66 0.18
C ARG A 28 -3.01 41.74 0.60
N VAL A 29 -4.00 42.24 1.32
CA VAL A 29 -5.18 41.46 1.74
C VAL A 29 -6.00 41.03 0.51
N PHE A 30 -6.21 41.94 -0.44
CA PHE A 30 -6.91 41.65 -1.68
C PHE A 30 -6.19 40.58 -2.52
N LEU A 31 -4.87 40.69 -2.70
CA LEU A 31 -4.07 39.70 -3.42
C LEU A 31 -4.14 38.31 -2.77
N LYS A 32 -4.08 38.23 -1.43
CA LYS A 32 -4.23 36.96 -0.71
C LYS A 32 -5.60 36.34 -0.90
N LYS A 33 -6.68 37.14 -0.87
CA LYS A 33 -8.05 36.67 -1.13
C LYS A 33 -8.19 36.13 -2.55
N LEU A 34 -7.64 36.84 -3.53
CA LEU A 34 -7.67 36.43 -4.94
C LEU A 34 -6.88 35.12 -5.17
N ALA A 35 -5.70 34.99 -4.56
CA ALA A 35 -4.90 33.78 -4.60
C ALA A 35 -5.63 32.59 -3.97
N LEU A 36 -6.31 32.79 -2.83
CA LEU A 36 -7.08 31.73 -2.19
C LEU A 36 -8.30 31.31 -3.01
N THR A 37 -9.02 32.25 -3.62
CA THR A 37 -10.15 31.91 -4.49
C THR A 37 -9.71 31.13 -5.72
N THR A 38 -8.60 31.52 -6.35
CA THR A 38 -8.09 30.83 -7.53
C THR A 38 -7.63 29.41 -7.17
N LEU A 39 -6.97 29.24 -6.03
CA LEU A 39 -6.62 27.91 -5.50
C LEU A 39 -7.85 27.03 -5.27
N LEU A 40 -8.88 27.55 -4.58
CA LEU A 40 -10.10 26.79 -4.28
C LEU A 40 -10.88 26.42 -5.55
N LEU A 41 -10.98 27.32 -6.52
CA LEU A 41 -11.58 27.02 -7.82
C LEU A 41 -10.78 25.94 -8.55
N GLY A 42 -9.45 25.99 -8.49
CA GLY A 42 -8.56 24.95 -9.04
C GLY A 42 -8.80 23.59 -8.39
N LEU A 43 -8.93 23.52 -7.07
CA LEU A 43 -9.24 22.29 -6.34
C LEU A 43 -10.62 21.74 -6.70
N VAL A 44 -11.64 22.59 -6.77
CA VAL A 44 -12.97 22.16 -7.22
C VAL A 44 -12.92 21.63 -8.65
N ALA A 45 -12.25 22.32 -9.57
CA ALA A 45 -12.09 21.85 -10.94
C ALA A 45 -11.38 20.48 -10.99
N LEU A 46 -10.31 20.30 -10.22
CA LEU A 46 -9.58 19.04 -10.10
C LEU A 46 -10.47 17.90 -9.57
N ALA A 47 -11.27 18.17 -8.53
CA ALA A 47 -12.22 17.21 -7.97
C ALA A 47 -13.29 16.79 -8.99
N TRP A 48 -13.75 17.73 -9.82
CA TRP A 48 -14.76 17.46 -10.85
C TRP A 48 -14.20 16.73 -12.06
N LEU A 49 -12.99 17.06 -12.48
CA LEU A 49 -12.24 16.35 -13.52
C LEU A 49 -11.96 14.89 -13.11
N GLY A 50 -11.74 14.64 -11.81
CA GLY A 50 -11.54 13.30 -11.27
C GLY A 50 -10.22 12.64 -11.67
N THR A 51 -9.29 13.41 -12.25
CA THR A 51 -7.98 12.89 -12.71
C THR A 51 -7.20 12.22 -11.59
N LEU A 52 -7.12 12.87 -10.42
CA LEU A 52 -6.41 12.31 -9.27
C LEU A 52 -7.05 11.01 -8.76
N SER A 53 -8.38 10.91 -8.82
CA SER A 53 -9.10 9.68 -8.47
C SER A 53 -8.80 8.56 -9.48
N GLN A 54 -8.74 8.87 -10.78
CA GLN A 54 -8.40 7.88 -11.82
C GLN A 54 -6.98 7.34 -11.63
N TYR A 55 -5.99 8.20 -11.40
CA TYR A 55 -4.63 7.75 -11.07
C TYR A 55 -4.59 6.85 -9.84
N GLY A 56 -5.36 7.21 -8.80
CA GLY A 56 -5.47 6.41 -7.58
C GLY A 56 -6.09 5.03 -7.83
N GLU A 57 -7.10 4.96 -8.69
CA GLU A 57 -7.80 3.72 -9.04
C GLU A 57 -6.90 2.80 -9.85
N ASP A 58 -6.21 3.34 -10.87
CA ASP A 58 -5.25 2.59 -11.68
C ASP A 58 -4.12 2.01 -10.82
N TYR A 59 -3.62 2.78 -9.85
CA TYR A 59 -2.62 2.29 -8.89
C TYR A 59 -3.17 1.13 -8.05
N ILE A 60 -4.32 1.33 -7.38
CA ILE A 60 -4.91 0.28 -6.53
C ILE A 60 -5.17 -0.97 -7.34
N ASP A 61 -5.70 -0.86 -8.57
CA ASP A 61 -6.02 -2.01 -9.41
C ASP A 61 -4.77 -2.80 -9.81
N ARG A 62 -3.68 -2.12 -10.19
CA ARG A 62 -2.41 -2.80 -10.47
C ARG A 62 -1.93 -3.60 -9.27
N VAL A 63 -1.90 -2.98 -8.10
CA VAL A 63 -1.39 -3.60 -6.86
C VAL A 63 -2.31 -4.72 -6.39
N PHE A 64 -3.62 -4.55 -6.55
CA PHE A 64 -4.61 -5.56 -6.21
C PHE A 64 -4.48 -6.80 -7.12
N THR A 65 -4.34 -6.61 -8.43
CA THR A 65 -4.10 -7.73 -9.36
C THR A 65 -2.80 -8.44 -9.03
N GLN A 66 -1.70 -7.70 -8.80
CA GLN A 66 -0.43 -8.29 -8.39
C GLN A 66 -0.58 -9.10 -7.10
N ALA A 67 -1.24 -8.55 -6.08
CA ALA A 67 -1.47 -9.23 -4.81
C ALA A 67 -2.29 -10.53 -4.98
N LEU A 68 -3.32 -10.52 -5.84
CA LEU A 68 -4.09 -11.73 -6.14
C LEU A 68 -3.27 -12.78 -6.88
N THR A 69 -2.46 -12.37 -7.87
CA THR A 69 -1.56 -13.29 -8.59
C THR A 69 -0.56 -13.93 -7.64
N THR A 70 0.11 -13.12 -6.81
CA THR A 70 1.01 -13.60 -5.76
C THR A 70 0.33 -14.58 -4.81
N PHE A 71 -0.88 -14.26 -4.35
CA PHE A 71 -1.66 -15.10 -3.46
C PHE A 71 -1.98 -16.46 -4.09
N ALA A 72 -2.35 -16.46 -5.38
CA ALA A 72 -2.63 -17.68 -6.11
C ALA A 72 -1.38 -18.56 -6.25
N VAL A 73 -0.22 -17.95 -6.56
CA VAL A 73 1.08 -18.67 -6.61
C VAL A 73 1.41 -19.29 -5.25
N ALA A 74 1.29 -18.52 -4.17
CA ALA A 74 1.52 -19.02 -2.81
C ALA A 74 0.59 -20.19 -2.47
N ARG A 75 -0.70 -20.09 -2.84
CA ARG A 75 -1.67 -21.14 -2.56
C ARG A 75 -1.43 -22.41 -3.38
N ALA A 76 -1.01 -22.26 -4.63
CA ALA A 76 -0.60 -23.38 -5.47
C ALA A 76 0.62 -24.08 -4.86
N LEU A 77 1.64 -23.30 -4.47
CA LEU A 77 2.84 -23.82 -3.83
C LEU A 77 2.53 -24.52 -2.49
N ASN A 78 1.64 -23.96 -1.66
CA ASN A 78 1.18 -24.60 -0.43
C ASN A 78 0.54 -25.98 -0.70
N GLY A 79 -0.19 -26.12 -1.82
CA GLY A 79 -0.78 -27.40 -2.21
C GLY A 79 0.28 -28.42 -2.61
N VAL A 80 1.27 -27.99 -3.38
CA VAL A 80 2.43 -28.80 -3.83
C VAL A 80 3.24 -29.26 -2.61
N ILE A 81 3.67 -28.35 -1.75
CA ILE A 81 4.43 -28.67 -0.52
C ILE A 81 3.64 -29.60 0.41
N SER A 82 2.33 -29.40 0.57
CA SER A 82 1.51 -30.28 1.42
C SER A 82 1.46 -31.73 0.92
N VAL A 83 1.50 -31.94 -0.40
CA VAL A 83 1.59 -33.28 -1.00
C VAL A 83 2.98 -33.89 -0.76
N ALA A 84 4.04 -33.10 -0.96
CA ALA A 84 5.41 -33.51 -0.65
C ALA A 84 5.58 -33.89 0.83
N GLN A 85 5.02 -33.11 1.76
CA GLN A 85 5.05 -33.39 3.20
C GLN A 85 4.35 -34.70 3.58
N GLY A 86 3.25 -35.01 2.88
CA GLY A 86 2.52 -36.27 3.07
C GLY A 86 3.27 -37.51 2.59
N THR A 87 4.40 -37.33 1.88
CA THR A 87 5.24 -38.42 1.40
C THR A 87 6.10 -38.97 2.53
N LYS A 88 5.61 -40.04 3.16
CA LYS A 88 6.37 -40.81 4.15
C LYS A 88 7.35 -41.71 3.43
N LEU A 89 8.62 -41.62 3.80
CA LEU A 89 9.66 -42.47 3.24
C LEU A 89 10.26 -43.29 4.39
N ALA A 90 9.94 -44.58 4.41
CA ALA A 90 10.60 -45.54 5.28
C ALA A 90 11.98 -45.86 4.69
N VAL A 91 12.93 -44.95 4.85
CA VAL A 91 14.35 -45.31 4.67
C VAL A 91 14.77 -45.92 6.01
N GLU A 92 14.88 -47.25 6.06
CA GLU A 92 15.44 -47.99 7.20
C GLU A 92 16.89 -48.38 6.87
N PRO A 93 17.92 -47.54 7.14
CA PRO A 93 19.28 -47.88 6.74
C PRO A 93 19.92 -48.92 7.69
N ALA A 94 19.31 -49.19 8.85
CA ALA A 94 19.92 -50.05 9.88
C ALA A 94 18.95 -50.62 10.95
N GLY A 95 17.62 -50.59 10.73
CA GLY A 95 16.65 -51.07 11.75
C GLY A 95 16.59 -50.24 13.04
N VAL A 96 17.30 -49.12 13.11
CA VAL A 96 17.14 -48.08 14.13
C VAL A 96 16.50 -46.88 13.44
N GLY A 97 15.20 -46.70 13.65
CA GLY A 97 14.38 -45.72 12.94
C GLY A 97 14.75 -44.28 13.29
N ALA A 98 15.66 -43.69 12.50
CA ALA A 98 15.67 -42.25 12.29
C ALA A 98 14.73 -41.98 11.10
N ASN A 99 13.43 -41.83 11.38
CA ASN A 99 12.46 -41.38 10.39
C ASN A 99 12.78 -39.92 10.04
N PHE A 100 13.60 -39.66 9.03
CA PHE A 100 13.61 -38.35 8.39
C PHE A 100 12.39 -38.28 7.48
N ALA A 101 11.25 -37.92 8.05
CA ALA A 101 10.06 -37.63 7.26
C ALA A 101 10.38 -36.41 6.40
N LEU A 102 10.31 -36.54 5.07
CA LEU A 102 10.43 -35.42 4.14
C LEU A 102 9.52 -34.24 4.54
N GLY A 103 8.38 -34.54 5.19
CA GLY A 103 7.53 -33.57 5.86
C GLY A 103 8.23 -32.66 6.85
N GLU A 104 9.02 -33.19 7.79
CA GLU A 104 9.70 -32.39 8.83
C GLU A 104 10.71 -31.39 8.23
N VAL A 105 11.30 -31.72 7.07
CA VAL A 105 12.22 -30.82 6.36
C VAL A 105 11.45 -29.67 5.69
N LEU A 106 10.25 -29.95 5.20
CA LEU A 106 9.41 -28.98 4.48
C LEU A 106 8.44 -28.21 5.40
N ASP A 107 8.26 -28.63 6.65
CA ASP A 107 7.38 -27.99 7.64
C ASP A 107 7.66 -26.48 7.81
N PRO A 108 8.91 -26.01 7.98
CA PRO A 108 9.18 -24.59 8.17
C PRO A 108 8.74 -23.73 6.99
N ILE A 109 8.93 -24.21 5.75
CA ILE A 109 8.54 -23.45 4.55
C ILE A 109 7.03 -23.49 4.33
N ASN A 110 6.37 -24.62 4.62
CA ASN A 110 4.92 -24.72 4.57
C ASN A 110 4.26 -23.71 5.54
N ASP A 111 4.74 -23.66 6.79
CA ASP A 111 4.24 -22.71 7.80
C ASP A 111 4.43 -21.25 7.35
N LEU A 112 5.56 -20.94 6.70
CA LEU A 112 5.83 -19.61 6.19
C LEU A 112 4.88 -19.23 5.05
N ILE A 113 4.61 -20.16 4.12
CA ILE A 113 3.71 -19.93 2.99
C ILE A 113 2.26 -19.82 3.46
N GLU A 114 1.86 -20.57 4.49
CA GLU A 114 0.55 -20.41 5.12
C GLU A 114 0.40 -19.01 5.72
N ARG A 115 1.38 -18.55 6.49
CA ARG A 115 1.41 -17.18 7.06
C ARG A 115 1.42 -16.11 5.96
N PHE A 116 2.18 -16.34 4.90
CA PHE A 116 2.20 -15.45 3.75
C PHE A 116 0.83 -15.35 3.09
N SER A 117 0.13 -16.47 2.92
CA SER A 117 -1.22 -16.50 2.39
C SER A 117 -2.18 -15.64 3.23
N TRP A 118 -2.07 -15.68 4.55
CA TRP A 118 -2.82 -14.79 5.45
C TRP A 118 -2.48 -13.31 5.23
N VAL A 119 -1.21 -12.97 5.08
CA VAL A 119 -0.76 -11.59 4.78
C VAL A 119 -1.32 -11.11 3.45
N MET A 120 -1.31 -11.95 2.42
CA MET A 120 -1.83 -11.61 1.10
C MET A 120 -3.36 -11.44 1.12
N LEU A 121 -4.08 -12.27 1.88
CA LEU A 121 -5.52 -12.10 2.09
C LEU A 121 -5.83 -10.77 2.78
N ALA A 122 -5.07 -10.42 3.82
CA ALA A 122 -5.20 -9.14 4.50
C ALA A 122 -4.88 -7.96 3.56
N SER A 123 -3.82 -8.08 2.76
CA SER A 123 -3.38 -7.06 1.80
C SER A 123 -4.42 -6.82 0.71
N THR A 124 -4.96 -7.88 0.11
CA THR A 124 -6.02 -7.79 -0.91
C THR A 124 -7.30 -7.20 -0.31
N THR A 125 -7.68 -7.58 0.90
CA THR A 125 -8.83 -7.00 1.60
C THR A 125 -8.63 -5.52 1.90
N ALA A 126 -7.43 -5.11 2.35
CA ALA A 126 -7.09 -3.71 2.59
C ALA A 126 -7.16 -2.87 1.30
N LEU A 127 -6.62 -3.39 0.19
CA LEU A 127 -6.69 -2.75 -1.13
C LEU A 127 -8.15 -2.66 -1.63
N GLY A 128 -8.95 -3.71 -1.45
CA GLY A 128 -10.38 -3.69 -1.75
C GLY A 128 -11.13 -2.62 -0.96
N LEU A 129 -10.81 -2.47 0.33
CA LEU A 129 -11.35 -1.39 1.15
C LEU A 129 -10.91 -0.01 0.65
N GLN A 130 -9.64 0.15 0.26
CA GLN A 130 -9.15 1.41 -0.32
C GLN A 130 -9.87 1.75 -1.63
N LYS A 131 -10.14 0.76 -2.50
CA LYS A 131 -10.92 0.95 -3.72
C LYS A 131 -12.33 1.45 -3.42
N LEU A 132 -13.02 0.82 -2.47
CA LEU A 132 -14.35 1.25 -2.02
C LEU A 132 -14.32 2.68 -1.45
N LEU A 133 -13.32 2.99 -0.61
CA LEU A 133 -13.17 4.35 -0.06
C LEU A 133 -12.89 5.39 -1.15
N LEU A 134 -12.13 5.04 -2.18
CA LEU A 134 -11.86 5.91 -3.32
C LEU A 134 -13.12 6.16 -4.15
N GLU A 135 -13.91 5.12 -4.41
CA GLU A 135 -15.20 5.21 -5.09
C GLU A 135 -16.19 6.08 -4.29
N MET A 136 -16.26 5.87 -2.97
CA MET A 136 -17.05 6.70 -2.06
C MET A 136 -16.58 8.16 -2.09
N ALA A 137 -15.28 8.42 -1.98
CA ALA A 137 -14.71 9.78 -2.06
C ALA A 137 -15.02 10.49 -3.40
N GLY A 138 -15.12 9.70 -4.47
CA GLY A 138 -15.46 10.15 -5.82
C GLY A 138 -16.95 10.39 -6.06
N TRP A 139 -17.83 10.03 -5.11
CA TRP A 139 -19.28 10.11 -5.28
C TRP A 139 -19.77 11.54 -5.54
N TRP A 140 -20.74 11.69 -6.44
CA TRP A 140 -21.25 12.99 -6.87
C TRP A 140 -21.76 13.86 -5.70
N GLY A 141 -22.33 13.24 -4.65
CA GLY A 141 -22.76 13.96 -3.45
C GLY A 141 -21.61 14.61 -2.69
N ILE A 142 -20.43 13.98 -2.62
CA ILE A 142 -19.23 14.56 -2.01
C ILE A 142 -18.69 15.72 -2.85
N ARG A 143 -18.74 15.60 -4.19
CA ARG A 143 -18.34 16.70 -5.09
C ARG A 143 -19.27 17.92 -4.97
N ILE A 144 -20.58 17.70 -4.84
CA ILE A 144 -21.54 18.78 -4.58
C ILE A 144 -21.33 19.39 -3.20
N PHE A 145 -21.06 18.58 -2.18
CA PHE A 145 -20.74 19.07 -0.84
C PHE A 145 -19.47 19.94 -0.83
N LEU A 146 -18.43 19.53 -1.57
CA LEU A 146 -17.22 20.34 -1.78
C LEU A 146 -17.52 21.65 -2.50
N LEU A 147 -18.33 21.61 -3.57
CA LEU A 147 -18.73 22.82 -4.29
C LEU A 147 -19.51 23.78 -3.37
N GLY A 148 -20.53 23.28 -2.67
CA GLY A 148 -21.36 24.09 -1.78
C GLY A 148 -20.59 24.72 -0.63
N SER A 149 -19.69 23.95 0.00
CA SER A 149 -18.81 24.45 1.06
C SER A 149 -17.82 25.50 0.56
N THR A 150 -17.27 25.31 -0.64
CA THR A 150 -16.37 26.28 -1.29
C THR A 150 -17.09 27.59 -1.61
N LEU A 151 -18.30 27.51 -2.18
CA LEU A 151 -19.12 28.68 -2.48
C LEU A 151 -19.49 29.44 -1.20
N LEU A 152 -19.92 28.74 -0.15
CA LEU A 152 -20.23 29.34 1.15
C LEU A 152 -19.01 30.07 1.73
N PHE A 153 -17.84 29.44 1.69
CA PHE A 153 -16.59 30.05 2.13
C PHE A 153 -16.23 31.31 1.32
N MET A 154 -16.36 31.25 -0.01
CA MET A 154 -16.13 32.41 -0.89
C MET A 154 -17.08 33.55 -0.56
N VAL A 155 -18.39 33.29 -0.44
CA VAL A 155 -19.38 34.32 -0.10
C VAL A 155 -19.02 34.99 1.23
N CYS A 156 -18.71 34.21 2.28
CA CYS A 156 -18.29 34.76 3.57
C CYS A 156 -17.01 35.60 3.48
N MET A 157 -16.05 35.22 2.63
CA MET A 157 -14.76 35.92 2.49
C MET A 157 -14.87 37.29 1.77
N TRP A 158 -15.79 37.40 0.79
CA TRP A 158 -16.00 38.62 0.00
C TRP A 158 -17.07 39.56 0.59
N TRP A 159 -17.93 39.08 1.50
CA TRP A 159 -18.95 39.90 2.16
C TRP A 159 -18.37 40.78 3.29
N PRO A 160 -18.97 41.96 3.60
CA PRO A 160 -18.51 42.86 4.66
C PRO A 160 -18.24 42.20 6.02
N SER A 161 -17.13 42.63 6.64
CA SER A 161 -16.40 42.07 7.80
C SER A 161 -17.21 41.68 9.04
N ARG A 162 -18.48 42.09 9.16
CA ARG A 162 -19.33 41.84 10.33
C ARG A 162 -19.90 40.40 10.36
N ILE A 163 -20.00 39.76 9.20
CA ILE A 163 -20.51 38.40 9.05
C ILE A 163 -19.37 37.37 9.18
N TYR A 164 -18.19 37.70 8.67
CA TYR A 164 -17.02 36.81 8.69
C TYR A 164 -16.60 36.41 10.11
N GLY A 165 -16.53 37.36 11.06
CA GLY A 165 -16.04 37.09 12.41
C GLY A 165 -16.89 36.11 13.25
N GLN A 166 -18.15 35.86 12.89
CA GLN A 166 -19.08 35.03 13.67
C GLN A 166 -19.22 33.60 13.12
N PHE A 167 -19.16 33.43 11.79
CA PHE A 167 -19.33 32.14 11.12
C PHE A 167 -18.02 31.51 10.62
N SER A 168 -16.90 32.25 10.69
CA SER A 168 -15.60 31.83 10.15
C SER A 168 -15.16 30.41 10.53
N PRO A 169 -15.15 29.98 11.82
CA PRO A 169 -14.59 28.68 12.18
C PRO A 169 -15.43 27.50 11.67
N TRP A 170 -16.76 27.64 11.68
CA TRP A 170 -17.67 26.60 11.19
C TRP A 170 -17.58 26.44 9.67
N VAL A 171 -17.53 27.54 8.92
CA VAL A 171 -17.44 27.49 7.45
C VAL A 171 -16.08 26.95 7.01
N THR A 172 -14.98 27.32 7.69
CA THR A 172 -13.66 26.72 7.43
C THR A 172 -13.64 25.24 7.74
N GLN A 173 -14.25 24.80 8.85
CA GLN A 173 -14.27 23.40 9.23
C GLN A 173 -15.09 22.57 8.24
N LEU A 174 -16.21 23.10 7.74
CA LEU A 174 -17.05 22.46 6.74
C LEU A 174 -16.31 22.31 5.39
N LEU A 175 -15.60 23.35 4.94
CA LEU A 175 -14.75 23.29 3.76
C LEU A 175 -13.60 22.28 3.91
N LEU A 176 -12.89 22.30 5.04
CA LEU A 176 -11.80 21.36 5.31
C LEU A 176 -12.30 19.92 5.36
N THR A 177 -13.48 19.69 5.94
CA THR A 177 -14.12 18.37 5.96
C THR A 177 -14.46 17.92 4.54
N ALA A 178 -15.04 18.80 3.71
CA ALA A 178 -15.36 18.46 2.32
C ALA A 178 -14.11 18.17 1.48
N LEU A 179 -13.05 18.95 1.65
CA LEU A 179 -11.75 18.72 1.02
C LEU A 179 -11.16 17.38 1.48
N LEU A 180 -11.21 17.08 2.77
CA LEU A 180 -10.68 15.82 3.32
C LEU A 180 -11.47 14.62 2.77
N LEU A 181 -12.81 14.68 2.75
CA LEU A 181 -13.62 13.59 2.19
C LEU A 181 -13.31 13.30 0.72
N ASN A 182 -13.04 14.34 -0.08
CA ASN A 182 -12.82 14.16 -1.51
C ASN A 182 -11.36 13.84 -1.85
N PHE A 183 -10.39 14.47 -1.17
CA PHE A 183 -8.97 14.40 -1.51
C PHE A 183 -8.13 13.50 -0.63
N ALA A 184 -8.59 13.04 0.54
CA ALA A 184 -7.76 12.21 1.42
C ALA A 184 -7.28 10.93 0.73
N VAL A 185 -8.21 10.14 0.19
CA VAL A 185 -7.87 8.86 -0.46
C VAL A 185 -7.08 9.09 -1.76
N PRO A 186 -7.52 9.94 -2.71
CA PRO A 186 -6.74 10.20 -3.93
C PRO A 186 -5.32 10.72 -3.68
N THR A 187 -5.14 11.53 -2.62
CA THR A 187 -3.80 12.04 -2.28
C THR A 187 -2.93 10.92 -1.72
N VAL A 188 -3.46 10.09 -0.82
CA VAL A 188 -2.73 8.96 -0.25
C VAL A 188 -2.33 7.96 -1.33
N THR A 189 -3.23 7.63 -2.26
CA THR A 189 -2.93 6.70 -3.35
C THR A 189 -1.91 7.27 -4.32
N PHE A 190 -2.00 8.55 -4.69
CA PHE A 190 -1.03 9.21 -5.55
C PHE A 190 0.39 9.19 -4.98
N PHE A 191 0.56 9.52 -3.70
CA PHE A 191 1.87 9.43 -3.06
C PHE A 191 2.33 7.99 -2.84
N SER A 192 1.39 7.06 -2.63
CA SER A 192 1.72 5.64 -2.53
C SER A 192 2.27 5.10 -3.84
N ASP A 193 1.68 5.50 -4.98
CA ASP A 193 2.16 5.13 -6.32
C ASP A 193 3.60 5.62 -6.54
N GLN A 194 3.90 6.88 -6.19
CA GLN A 194 5.28 7.40 -6.31
C GLN A 194 6.31 6.59 -5.53
N VAL A 195 6.03 6.32 -4.24
CA VAL A 195 6.92 5.50 -3.40
C VAL A 195 7.03 4.07 -3.95
N PHE A 196 5.95 3.54 -4.52
CA PHE A 196 5.95 2.23 -5.13
C PHE A 196 6.87 2.16 -6.35
N GLU A 197 6.70 3.10 -7.29
CA GLU A 197 7.52 3.19 -8.51
C GLU A 197 9.02 3.30 -8.19
N ASP A 198 9.37 4.16 -7.23
CA ASP A 198 10.76 4.50 -6.95
C ASP A 198 11.49 3.45 -6.09
N PHE A 199 10.79 2.76 -5.18
CA PHE A 199 11.45 1.94 -4.15
C PHE A 199 10.98 0.48 -4.08
N ILE A 200 9.76 0.18 -4.50
CA ILE A 200 9.12 -1.12 -4.22
C ILE A 200 9.02 -1.99 -5.48
N ARG A 201 8.67 -1.39 -6.63
CA ARG A 201 8.36 -2.10 -7.88
C ARG A 201 9.44 -3.11 -8.28
N GLU A 202 10.70 -2.69 -8.28
CA GLU A 202 11.81 -3.56 -8.66
C GLU A 202 11.93 -4.78 -7.72
N LYS A 203 11.91 -4.54 -6.40
CA LYS A 203 12.03 -5.59 -5.39
C LYS A 203 10.89 -6.59 -5.49
N GLN A 204 9.67 -6.08 -5.66
CA GLN A 204 8.49 -6.92 -5.81
C GLN A 204 8.58 -7.80 -7.05
N GLN A 205 8.94 -7.21 -8.20
CA GLN A 205 9.00 -7.95 -9.46
C GLN A 205 10.08 -9.03 -9.44
N ILE A 206 11.26 -8.72 -8.87
CA ILE A 206 12.34 -9.70 -8.71
C ILE A 206 11.88 -10.88 -7.85
N SER A 207 11.33 -10.62 -6.66
CA SER A 207 10.88 -11.69 -5.77
C SER A 207 9.68 -12.45 -6.32
N MET A 208 8.79 -11.81 -7.09
CA MET A 208 7.69 -12.47 -7.80
C MET A 208 8.16 -13.44 -8.87
N ASN A 209 9.05 -12.98 -9.75
CA ASN A 209 9.56 -13.81 -10.83
C ASN A 209 10.36 -14.98 -10.27
N ALA A 210 11.20 -14.74 -9.26
CA ALA A 210 11.97 -15.79 -8.61
C ALA A 210 11.05 -16.82 -7.92
N LEU A 211 10.05 -16.37 -7.16
CA LEU A 211 9.08 -17.27 -6.53
C LEU A 211 8.33 -18.13 -7.55
N GLU A 212 7.91 -17.56 -8.68
CA GLU A 212 7.23 -18.32 -9.73
C GLU A 212 8.14 -19.36 -10.37
N GLN A 213 9.39 -18.99 -10.69
CA GLN A 213 10.38 -19.91 -11.25
C GLN A 213 10.71 -21.05 -10.29
N GLU A 214 11.03 -20.73 -9.05
CA GLU A 214 11.36 -21.72 -8.02
C GLU A 214 10.16 -22.60 -7.67
N SER A 215 8.95 -22.06 -7.66
CA SER A 215 7.74 -22.86 -7.48
C SER A 215 7.55 -23.89 -8.60
N GLN A 216 7.86 -23.53 -9.86
CA GLN A 216 7.81 -24.45 -10.99
C GLN A 216 8.91 -25.52 -10.91
N GLU A 217 10.13 -25.14 -10.51
CA GLU A 217 11.23 -26.09 -10.31
C GLU A 217 10.94 -27.06 -9.17
N PHE A 218 10.46 -26.56 -8.03
CA PHE A 218 10.06 -27.37 -6.88
C PHE A 218 9.02 -28.42 -7.29
N LYS A 219 7.99 -28.02 -8.04
CA LYS A 219 6.95 -28.93 -8.54
C LYS A 219 7.53 -30.04 -9.43
N ARG A 220 8.50 -29.72 -10.30
CA ARG A 220 9.18 -30.72 -11.15
C ARG A 220 9.99 -31.72 -10.33
N ILE A 221 10.67 -31.24 -9.28
CA ILE A 221 11.43 -32.10 -8.38
C ILE A 221 10.49 -33.03 -7.61
N GLU A 222 9.39 -32.50 -7.06
CA GLU A 222 8.37 -33.32 -6.38
C GLU A 222 7.78 -34.40 -7.30
N GLU A 223 7.41 -34.05 -8.53
CA GLU A 223 6.88 -35.00 -9.52
C GLU A 223 7.89 -36.11 -9.89
N SER A 224 9.20 -35.84 -9.74
CA SER A 224 10.26 -36.82 -9.98
C SER A 224 10.48 -37.79 -8.81
N LEU A 225 9.96 -37.47 -7.62
CA LEU A 225 10.10 -38.35 -6.46
C LEU A 225 9.20 -39.60 -6.59
N PRO A 226 9.73 -40.81 -6.36
CA PRO A 226 8.94 -42.03 -6.42
C PRO A 226 7.89 -42.04 -5.30
N THR A 227 6.63 -41.83 -5.66
CA THR A 227 5.52 -41.88 -4.70
C THR A 227 5.24 -43.32 -4.27
N GLU A 228 5.01 -43.54 -2.98
CA GLU A 228 4.72 -44.88 -2.42
C GLU A 228 3.53 -45.59 -3.10
N LYS A 229 2.60 -44.82 -3.70
CA LYS A 229 1.49 -45.35 -4.52
C LYS A 229 1.94 -46.16 -5.74
N ALA A 230 3.14 -45.92 -6.27
CA ALA A 230 3.71 -46.69 -7.37
C ALA A 230 4.40 -47.98 -6.91
N ARG A 231 4.90 -48.05 -5.66
CA ARG A 231 5.67 -49.20 -5.14
C ARG A 231 4.82 -50.37 -4.62
N ILE A 232 3.55 -50.14 -4.28
CA ILE A 232 2.70 -51.17 -3.63
C ILE A 232 2.04 -52.12 -4.65
N LYS A 233 1.98 -51.77 -5.95
CA LYS A 233 1.20 -52.55 -6.92
C LYS A 233 1.89 -53.79 -7.49
N GLU A 234 3.21 -53.89 -7.40
CA GLU A 234 4.00 -55.01 -7.93
C GLU A 234 5.19 -55.31 -7.00
N GLN A 235 5.05 -56.24 -6.06
CA GLN A 235 6.23 -56.80 -5.39
C GLN A 235 6.26 -58.31 -5.54
N THR A 236 7.01 -58.75 -6.55
CA THR A 236 7.45 -60.14 -6.72
C THR A 236 8.84 -60.28 -6.07
N TRP A 237 9.09 -61.37 -5.32
CA TRP A 237 10.34 -61.63 -4.58
C TRP A 237 11.65 -61.51 -5.40
N ARG A 238 11.59 -61.54 -6.73
CA ARG A 238 12.72 -61.32 -7.63
C ARG A 238 13.15 -59.84 -7.72
N GLU A 239 12.22 -58.91 -7.55
CA GLU A 239 12.48 -57.46 -7.59
C GLU A 239 13.18 -56.98 -6.30
N LYS A 240 12.92 -57.64 -5.17
CA LYS A 240 13.63 -57.36 -3.90
C LYS A 240 15.14 -57.63 -3.98
N LEU A 241 15.56 -58.60 -4.82
CA LEU A 241 16.98 -58.97 -4.96
C LEU A 241 17.71 -58.04 -5.94
N SER A 242 17.06 -57.60 -7.02
CA SER A 242 17.63 -56.58 -7.92
C SER A 242 17.67 -55.19 -7.27
N GLN A 243 16.71 -54.87 -6.39
CA GLN A 243 16.71 -53.64 -5.60
C GLN A 243 17.85 -53.54 -4.59
N LEU A 244 18.36 -54.65 -4.05
CA LEU A 244 19.51 -54.60 -3.14
C LEU A 244 20.82 -54.18 -3.84
N MET A 245 20.99 -54.54 -5.13
CA MET A 245 22.13 -54.06 -5.93
C MET A 245 21.91 -52.66 -6.52
N GLY A 246 20.67 -52.30 -6.88
CA GLY A 246 20.33 -50.96 -7.39
C GLY A 246 20.22 -49.89 -6.30
N GLY A 247 19.79 -50.27 -5.10
CA GLY A 247 19.47 -49.37 -3.99
C GLY A 247 20.67 -48.62 -3.40
N MET A 248 21.89 -49.09 -3.63
CA MET A 248 23.11 -48.37 -3.23
C MET A 248 23.40 -47.15 -4.14
N ARG A 249 22.94 -47.19 -5.41
CA ARG A 249 23.08 -46.07 -6.36
C ARG A 249 21.88 -45.13 -6.28
N GLU A 250 20.68 -45.69 -6.09
CA GLU A 250 19.41 -44.96 -5.92
C GLU A 250 19.37 -44.14 -4.62
N SER A 251 19.97 -44.63 -3.53
CA SER A 251 20.05 -43.89 -2.25
C SER A 251 20.96 -42.65 -2.31
N LEU A 252 22.03 -42.69 -3.12
CA LEU A 252 22.93 -41.55 -3.32
C LEU A 252 22.29 -40.43 -4.15
N ASP A 253 21.53 -40.76 -5.20
CA ASP A 253 20.79 -39.77 -5.98
C ASP A 253 19.63 -39.16 -5.17
N PHE A 254 19.04 -39.93 -4.25
CA PHE A 254 17.91 -39.49 -3.43
C PHE A 254 18.29 -38.50 -2.32
N GLU A 255 19.39 -38.74 -1.61
CA GLU A 255 19.93 -37.79 -0.61
C GLU A 255 20.23 -36.43 -1.27
N ALA A 256 20.75 -36.44 -2.50
CA ALA A 256 21.01 -35.24 -3.29
C ALA A 256 19.70 -34.51 -3.67
N GLU A 257 18.63 -35.23 -4.00
CA GLU A 257 17.34 -34.64 -4.35
C GLU A 257 16.62 -34.02 -3.13
N ILE A 258 16.72 -34.65 -1.95
CA ILE A 258 16.22 -34.05 -0.69
C ILE A 258 17.01 -32.78 -0.34
N GLN A 259 18.33 -32.79 -0.50
CA GLN A 259 19.13 -31.59 -0.28
C GLN A 259 18.78 -30.47 -1.25
N ARG A 260 18.49 -30.79 -2.52
CA ARG A 260 17.98 -29.81 -3.50
C ARG A 260 16.63 -29.22 -3.09
N LEU A 261 15.69 -30.05 -2.63
CA LEU A 261 14.40 -29.58 -2.12
C LEU A 261 14.56 -28.68 -0.91
N LYS A 262 15.48 -28.99 -0.01
CA LYS A 262 15.79 -28.15 1.15
C LYS A 262 16.33 -26.79 0.71
N VAL A 263 17.35 -26.75 -0.14
CA VAL A 263 17.93 -25.50 -0.66
C VAL A 263 16.88 -24.67 -1.40
N LYS A 264 16.06 -25.31 -2.24
CA LYS A 264 14.96 -24.61 -2.93
C LYS A 264 13.89 -24.09 -1.99
N SER A 265 13.57 -24.83 -0.92
CA SER A 265 12.64 -24.35 0.10
C SER A 265 13.18 -23.14 0.85
N GLU A 266 14.49 -23.09 1.09
CA GLU A 266 15.18 -21.94 1.70
C GLU A 266 15.15 -20.71 0.78
N GLU A 267 15.45 -20.86 -0.52
CA GLU A 267 15.35 -19.79 -1.52
C GLU A 267 13.91 -19.23 -1.61
N ILE A 268 12.92 -20.12 -1.67
CA ILE A 268 11.51 -19.72 -1.67
C ILE A 268 11.17 -18.96 -0.38
N ALA A 269 11.70 -19.39 0.76
CA ALA A 269 11.48 -18.71 2.04
C ALA A 269 11.95 -17.25 2.00
N GLU A 270 13.14 -17.02 1.44
CA GLU A 270 13.72 -15.68 1.30
C GLU A 270 12.82 -14.78 0.44
N HIS A 271 12.35 -15.28 -0.70
CA HIS A 271 11.46 -14.55 -1.59
C HIS A 271 10.09 -14.27 -0.95
N VAL A 272 9.50 -15.26 -0.27
CA VAL A 272 8.24 -15.09 0.46
C VAL A 272 8.36 -14.01 1.54
N ILE A 273 9.45 -14.00 2.31
CA ILE A 273 9.68 -12.98 3.34
C ILE A 273 9.83 -11.60 2.70
N ALA A 274 10.60 -11.47 1.62
CA ALA A 274 10.77 -10.21 0.90
C ALA A 274 9.40 -9.67 0.42
N LEU A 275 8.54 -10.55 -0.09
CA LEU A 275 7.20 -10.20 -0.54
C LEU A 275 6.27 -9.80 0.60
N ILE A 276 6.32 -10.50 1.75
CA ILE A 276 5.60 -10.08 2.96
C ILE A 276 5.95 -8.65 3.32
N VAL A 277 7.25 -8.33 3.39
CA VAL A 277 7.72 -6.98 3.74
C VAL A 277 7.19 -5.95 2.74
N VAL A 278 7.30 -6.23 1.45
CA VAL A 278 6.82 -5.36 0.38
C VAL A 278 5.32 -5.11 0.48
N PHE A 279 4.50 -6.16 0.56
CA PHE A 279 3.04 -6.02 0.58
C PHE A 279 2.55 -5.36 1.87
N VAL A 280 3.12 -5.68 3.03
CA VAL A 280 2.77 -5.03 4.30
C VAL A 280 3.14 -3.54 4.26
N LEU A 281 4.33 -3.22 3.73
CA LEU A 281 4.76 -1.84 3.57
C LEU A 281 3.77 -1.08 2.67
N GLN A 282 3.45 -1.65 1.52
CA GLN A 282 2.66 -1.00 0.48
C GLN A 282 1.18 -0.86 0.83
N THR A 283 0.57 -1.88 1.45
CA THR A 283 -0.89 -1.93 1.64
C THR A 283 -1.34 -1.47 3.02
N ILE A 284 -0.47 -1.52 4.03
CA ILE A 284 -0.80 -1.18 5.42
C ILE A 284 0.03 0.01 5.88
N ILE A 285 1.36 -0.12 5.90
CA ILE A 285 2.22 0.88 6.57
C ILE A 285 2.17 2.21 5.83
N LEU A 286 2.38 2.21 4.52
CA LEU A 286 2.49 3.42 3.71
C LEU A 286 1.17 4.21 3.67
N PRO A 287 0.00 3.61 3.41
CA PRO A 287 -1.28 4.33 3.46
C PRO A 287 -1.57 4.92 4.84
N LEU A 288 -1.32 4.17 5.93
CA LEU A 288 -1.53 4.67 7.29
C LEU A 288 -0.60 5.84 7.64
N LEU A 289 0.67 5.74 7.25
CA LEU A 289 1.66 6.79 7.45
C LEU A 289 1.26 8.06 6.69
N LEU A 290 0.83 7.93 5.44
CA LEU A 290 0.40 9.07 4.61
C LEU A 290 -0.88 9.72 5.14
N ILE A 291 -1.86 8.93 5.59
CA ILE A 291 -3.06 9.46 6.27
C ILE A 291 -2.65 10.22 7.54
N TRP A 292 -1.76 9.67 8.35
CA TRP A 292 -1.28 10.33 9.56
C TRP A 292 -0.57 11.65 9.25
N LEU A 293 0.30 11.67 8.23
CA LEU A 293 0.97 12.89 7.76
C LEU A 293 -0.03 13.94 7.26
N LEU A 294 -1.03 13.52 6.49
CA LEU A 294 -2.08 14.39 5.97
C LEU A 294 -2.89 15.03 7.11
N LEU A 295 -3.31 14.24 8.10
CA LEU A 295 -4.01 14.74 9.28
C LEU A 295 -3.13 15.69 10.12
N ARG A 296 -1.83 15.38 10.23
CA ARG A 296 -0.87 16.23 10.94
C ARG A 296 -0.68 17.58 10.24
N ALA A 297 -0.58 17.58 8.90
CA ALA A 297 -0.46 18.81 8.11
C ALA A 297 -1.69 19.70 8.29
N ILE A 298 -2.90 19.14 8.25
CA ILE A 298 -4.14 19.89 8.46
C ILE A 298 -4.18 20.52 9.85
N ARG A 299 -3.78 19.79 10.90
CA ARG A 299 -3.73 20.31 12.28
C ARG A 299 -2.72 21.44 12.46
N ILE A 300 -1.65 21.50 11.66
CA ILE A 300 -0.66 22.60 11.72
C ILE A 300 -1.21 23.86 11.03
N ILE A 301 -2.10 23.71 10.05
CA ILE A 301 -2.70 24.81 9.29
C ILE A 301 -3.86 25.47 10.07
N GLN A 302 -4.55 24.71 10.92
CA GLN A 302 -5.62 25.18 11.82
C GLN A 302 -5.07 25.91 13.04
#